data_AF-A0A354DLZ2-F1
#
_entry.id   AF-A0A354DLZ2-F1
#
_cell.length_a   1.000
_cell.length_b   1.000
_cell.length_c   1.000
_cell.angle_alpha   90.00
_cell.angle_beta   90.00
_cell.angle_gamma   90.00
#
_symmetry.space_group_name_H-M   'P 1'
#
loop_
_entity.id
_entity.type
_entity.pdbx_description
1 polymer ?
#
loop_
_entity_poly.entity_id
_entity_poly.type
_entity_poly.pdbx_seq_one_letter_code
_entity_poly.pdbx_strand_id
1 'polypeptide(L)'
;MQEIVAFFLPMCIMLFGTIFYSIYCIRKGTTFVQGIMRVLLLDLILFFIAWIWWFIYIPDGLAAIIGVGYYALAFVIVGIINFVILYTGIKLTHR
;
A
#
# COMPACT_ATOMS: atom_id res chain seq x y z
N MET A 1 -15.60 6.12 16.71
CA MET A 1 -15.63 6.72 15.35
C MET A 1 -14.27 7.25 14.92
N GLN A 2 -13.56 8.03 15.76
CA GLN A 2 -12.22 8.57 15.44
C GLN A 2 -11.17 7.47 15.17
N GLU A 3 -11.16 6.39 15.95
CA GLU A 3 -10.22 5.28 15.76
C GLU A 3 -10.42 4.53 14.43
N ILE A 4 -11.68 4.32 14.03
CA ILE A 4 -12.03 3.67 12.76
C ILE A 4 -11.52 4.53 11.59
N VAL A 5 -11.71 5.85 11.66
CA VAL A 5 -11.23 6.77 10.63
C VAL A 5 -9.70 6.81 10.61
N ALA A 6 -9.05 6.88 11.77
CA ALA A 6 -7.59 6.87 11.89
C ALA A 6 -6.96 5.57 11.35
N PHE A 7 -7.71 4.48 11.30
CA PHE A 7 -7.27 3.18 10.81
C PHE A 7 -7.63 2.94 9.33
N PHE A 8 -8.90 3.08 8.96
CA PHE A 8 -9.40 2.76 7.61
C PHE A 8 -9.02 3.81 6.57
N LEU A 9 -8.97 5.10 6.94
CA LEU A 9 -8.71 6.16 5.97
C LEU A 9 -7.32 6.03 5.34
N PRO A 10 -6.22 5.86 6.11
CA PRO A 10 -4.90 5.64 5.51
C PRO A 10 -4.87 4.38 4.66
N MET A 11 -5.46 3.28 5.12
CA MET A 11 -5.50 2.02 4.36
C MET A 11 -6.20 2.16 3.00
N CYS A 12 -7.35 2.85 2.96
CA CYS A 12 -8.05 3.11 1.71
C CYS A 12 -7.22 3.97 0.76
N ILE A 13 -6.62 5.07 1.26
CA ILE A 13 -5.77 5.94 0.45
C ILE A 13 -4.58 5.17 -0.14
N MET A 14 -3.96 4.31 0.66
CA MET A 14 -2.85 3.45 0.22
C MET A 14 -3.28 2.46 -0.86
N LEU A 15 -4.38 1.74 -0.63
CA LEU A 15 -4.88 0.76 -1.59
C LEU A 15 -5.19 1.43 -2.94
N PHE A 16 -5.97 2.52 -2.94
CA PHE A 16 -6.32 3.20 -4.19
C PHE A 16 -5.10 3.85 -4.84
N GLY A 17 -4.26 4.55 -4.07
CA GLY A 17 -3.07 5.22 -4.58
C GLY A 17 -2.12 4.25 -5.28
N THR A 18 -1.91 3.07 -4.70
CA THR A 18 -0.96 2.07 -5.20
C THR A 18 -1.53 1.27 -6.37
N ILE A 19 -2.85 1.03 -6.40
CA ILE A 19 -3.54 0.50 -7.59
C ILE A 19 -3.43 1.48 -8.76
N PHE A 20 -3.73 2.77 -8.57
CA PHE A 20 -3.61 3.78 -9.63
C PHE A 20 -2.17 3.88 -10.14
N TYR A 21 -1.20 3.83 -9.24
CA TYR A 21 0.21 3.86 -9.59
C TYR A 21 0.66 2.58 -10.34
N SER A 22 0.17 1.40 -9.94
CA SER A 22 0.41 0.14 -10.66
C SER A 22 -0.12 0.18 -12.09
N ILE A 23 -1.33 0.72 -12.28
CA ILE A 23 -1.93 0.93 -13.61
C ILE A 23 -1.11 1.94 -14.43
N TYR A 24 -0.64 3.02 -13.80
CA TYR A 24 0.24 4.00 -14.44
C TYR A 24 1.56 3.38 -14.91
N CYS A 25 2.18 2.51 -14.11
CA CYS A 25 3.38 1.76 -14.48
C CYS A 25 3.13 0.88 -15.73
N ILE A 26 2.03 0.14 -15.75
CA ILE A 26 1.62 -0.68 -16.91
C ILE A 26 1.50 0.19 -18.17
N ARG A 27 0.79 1.33 -18.07
CA ARG A 27 0.60 2.27 -19.20
C ARG A 27 1.90 2.90 -19.70
N LYS A 28 2.90 3.06 -18.83
CA LYS A 28 4.22 3.58 -19.21
C LYS A 28 5.14 2.51 -19.82
N GLY A 29 4.68 1.27 -19.95
CA GLY A 29 5.46 0.18 -20.51
C GLY A 29 6.66 -0.21 -19.64
N THR A 30 6.57 -0.01 -18.32
CA THR A 30 7.64 -0.44 -17.41
C THR A 30 7.74 -1.96 -17.38
N THR A 31 8.96 -2.49 -17.29
CA THR A 31 9.16 -3.93 -17.11
C THR A 31 8.59 -4.39 -15.76
N PHE A 32 8.27 -5.68 -15.64
CA PHE A 32 7.68 -6.24 -14.42
C PHE A 32 8.49 -5.95 -13.16
N VAL A 33 9.80 -6.18 -13.21
CA VAL A 33 10.71 -5.92 -12.10
C VAL A 33 10.71 -4.44 -11.72
N GLN A 34 10.77 -3.53 -12.71
CA GLN A 34 10.73 -2.09 -12.46
C GLN A 34 9.40 -1.64 -11.88
N GLY A 35 8.28 -2.17 -12.37
CA GLY A 35 6.94 -1.88 -11.86
C GLY A 35 6.81 -2.30 -10.39
N ILE A 36 7.22 -3.52 -10.05
CA ILE A 36 7.19 -4.02 -8.67
C ILE A 36 8.07 -3.19 -7.75
N MET A 37 9.31 -2.90 -8.14
CA MET A 37 10.20 -2.10 -7.27
C MET A 37 9.63 -0.70 -7.00
N ARG A 38 9.04 -0.06 -8.01
CA ARG A 38 8.42 1.27 -7.84
C ARG A 38 7.18 1.21 -6.95
N VAL A 39 6.33 0.20 -7.10
CA VAL A 39 5.14 0.03 -6.26
C VAL A 39 5.52 -0.33 -4.83
N LEU A 40 6.48 -1.23 -4.61
CA LEU A 40 6.99 -1.54 -3.28
C LEU A 40 7.60 -0.33 -2.58
N LEU A 41 8.34 0.51 -3.31
CA LEU A 41 8.90 1.75 -2.77
C LEU A 41 7.77 2.72 -2.35
N LEU A 42 6.73 2.85 -3.18
CA LEU A 42 5.56 3.66 -2.86
C LEU A 42 4.80 3.12 -1.64
N ASP A 43 4.55 1.80 -1.60
CA ASP A 43 3.92 1.12 -0.47
C ASP A 43 4.71 1.38 0.81
N LEU A 44 6.03 1.22 0.79
CA LEU A 44 6.88 1.45 1.97
C LEU A 44 6.79 2.90 2.48
N ILE A 45 6.82 3.88 1.58
CA ILE A 45 6.68 5.30 1.96
C ILE A 45 5.30 5.57 2.56
N LEU A 46 4.24 5.08 1.92
CA LEU A 46 2.88 5.34 2.37
C LEU A 46 2.57 4.64 3.71
N PHE A 47 3.04 3.41 3.89
CA PHE A 47 2.89 2.69 5.15
C PHE A 47 3.71 3.33 6.27
N PHE A 48 4.90 3.87 5.96
CA PHE A 48 5.66 4.64 6.93
C PHE A 48 4.93 5.91 7.38
N ILE A 49 4.30 6.64 6.45
CA ILE A 49 3.46 7.81 6.76
C ILE A 49 2.24 7.40 7.59
N ALA A 50 1.55 6.32 7.21
CA ALA A 50 0.40 5.81 7.96
C ALA A 50 0.79 5.37 9.39
N TRP A 51 2.00 4.84 9.55
CA TRP A 51 2.52 4.47 10.85
C TRP A 51 2.80 5.69 11.74
N ILE A 52 3.43 6.73 11.20
CA ILE A 52 3.61 8.01 11.91
C ILE A 52 2.24 8.61 12.28
N TRP A 53 1.30 8.61 11.33
CA TRP A 53 -0.07 9.08 11.58
C TRP A 53 -0.73 8.34 12.74
N TRP A 54 -0.60 7.01 12.77
CA TRP A 54 -1.16 6.18 13.84
C TRP A 54 -0.62 6.55 15.23
N PHE A 55 0.70 6.72 15.36
CA PHE A 55 1.32 7.11 16.63
C PHE A 55 0.92 8.50 17.12
N ILE A 56 0.56 9.40 16.23
CA ILE A 56 0.08 10.74 16.62
C ILE A 56 -1.33 10.67 17.22
N TYR A 57 -2.19 9.78 16.69
CA TYR A 57 -3.60 9.70 17.09
C TYR A 57 -3.88 8.75 18.26
N ILE A 58 -3.03 7.73 18.48
CA ILE A 58 -3.21 6.78 19.58
C ILE A 58 -2.05 6.89 20.57
N PRO A 59 -2.27 7.54 21.74
CA PRO A 59 -1.24 7.71 22.77
C PRO A 59 -1.04 6.45 23.64
N ASP A 60 -1.95 5.47 23.58
CA ASP A 60 -1.81 4.21 24.30
C ASP A 60 -0.82 3.28 23.58
N GLY A 61 0.29 2.95 24.25
CA GLY A 61 1.37 2.14 23.70
C GLY A 61 0.95 0.72 23.32
N LEU A 62 -0.01 0.10 24.01
CA LEU A 62 -0.49 -1.25 23.67
C LEU A 62 -1.35 -1.22 22.39
N ALA A 63 -2.26 -0.26 22.29
CA ALA A 63 -3.06 -0.03 21.09
C ALA A 63 -2.19 0.39 19.89
N ALA A 64 -1.10 1.14 20.15
CA ALA A 64 -0.13 1.50 19.14
C ALA A 64 0.50 0.24 18.50
N ILE A 65 1.02 -0.69 19.32
CA ILE A 65 1.64 -1.96 18.88
C ILE A 65 0.66 -2.81 18.06
N ILE A 66 -0.58 -2.97 18.54
CA ILE A 66 -1.61 -3.73 17.84
C ILE A 66 -1.90 -3.11 16.46
N GLY A 67 -1.99 -1.79 16.38
CA GLY A 67 -2.17 -1.08 15.12
C GLY A 67 -1.03 -1.29 14.14
N VAL A 68 0.23 -1.32 14.61
CA VAL A 68 1.38 -1.65 13.75
C VAL A 68 1.21 -3.03 13.10
N GLY A 69 0.76 -4.02 13.87
CA GLY A 69 0.51 -5.36 13.36
C GLY A 69 -0.52 -5.39 12.24
N TYR A 70 -1.60 -4.62 12.38
CA TYR A 70 -2.60 -4.48 11.34
C TYR A 70 -2.07 -3.76 10.09
N TYR A 71 -1.28 -2.69 10.24
CA TYR A 71 -0.65 -2.03 9.10
C TYR A 71 0.35 -2.94 8.39
N ALA A 72 1.11 -3.76 9.12
CA ALA A 72 1.99 -4.76 8.51
C ALA A 72 1.20 -5.80 7.71
N LEU A 73 0.06 -6.29 8.22
CA LEU A 73 -0.79 -7.21 7.49
C LEU A 73 -1.39 -6.56 6.22
N ALA A 74 -1.84 -5.31 6.34
CA ALA A 74 -2.36 -4.55 5.21
C ALA A 74 -1.29 -4.33 4.14
N PHE A 75 -0.03 -4.08 4.51
CA PHE A 75 1.09 -3.96 3.57
C PHE A 75 1.28 -5.23 2.75
N VAL A 76 1.23 -6.40 3.40
CA VAL A 76 1.34 -7.70 2.70
C VAL A 76 0.17 -7.90 1.73
N ILE A 77 -1.06 -7.62 2.15
CA ILE A 77 -2.26 -7.77 1.31
C ILE A 77 -2.20 -6.84 0.10
N VAL A 78 -1.91 -5.55 0.32
CA VAL A 78 -1.77 -4.55 -0.75
C VAL A 78 -0.65 -4.94 -1.72
N GLY A 79 0.49 -5.40 -1.20
CA GLY A 79 1.61 -5.89 -2.02
C GLY A 79 1.22 -7.07 -2.92
N ILE A 80 0.44 -8.04 -2.40
CA ILE A 80 -0.07 -9.17 -3.20
C ILE A 80 -1.04 -8.67 -4.29
N ILE A 81 -1.94 -7.75 -3.97
CA ILE A 81 -2.89 -7.17 -4.94
C ILE A 81 -2.12 -6.47 -6.07
N ASN A 82 -1.17 -5.62 -5.73
CA ASN A 82 -0.34 -4.88 -6.69
C ASN A 82 0.51 -5.82 -7.55
N PHE A 83 1.05 -6.90 -6.97
CA PHE A 83 1.76 -7.94 -7.72
C PHE A 83 0.86 -8.57 -8.79
N VAL A 84 -0.36 -8.96 -8.44
CA VAL A 84 -1.33 -9.58 -9.37
C VAL A 84 -1.71 -8.61 -10.49
N ILE A 85 -1.94 -7.33 -10.16
CA ILE A 85 -2.26 -6.28 -11.13
C ILE A 85 -1.11 -6.09 -12.12
N LEU A 86 0.12 -5.92 -11.62
CA LEU A 86 1.31 -5.73 -12.46
C LEU A 86 1.60 -6.97 -13.32
N TYR A 87 1.52 -8.17 -12.74
CA TYR A 87 1.77 -9.40 -13.47
C TYR A 87 0.78 -9.58 -14.63
N THR A 88 -0.51 -9.43 -14.33
CA THR A 88 -1.58 -9.59 -15.32
C THR A 88 -1.53 -8.48 -16.37
N GLY A 89 -1.39 -7.23 -15.95
CA GLY A 89 -1.38 -6.07 -16.83
C GLY A 89 -0.19 -6.06 -17.80
N ILE A 90 1.01 -6.37 -17.32
CA ILE A 90 2.21 -6.41 -18.17
C ILE A 90 2.14 -7.60 -19.13
N LYS A 91 1.67 -8.76 -18.67
CA LYS A 91 1.48 -9.95 -19.53
C LYS A 91 0.48 -9.73 -20.67
N LEU A 92 -0.58 -8.96 -20.43
CA LEU A 92 -1.56 -8.61 -21.45
C LEU A 92 -1.07 -7.55 -22.44
N THR A 93 -0.17 -6.65 -22.01
CA THR A 93 0.33 -5.54 -22.85
C THR A 93 1.47 -5.97 -23.78
N HIS A 94 2.21 -7.02 -23.45
CA HIS A 94 3.34 -7.55 -24.23
C HIS A 94 3.02 -8.84 -25.01
N ARG A 95 1.74 -9.17 -25.19
CA ARG A 95 1.27 -10.17 -26.16
C ARG A 95 0.93 -9.48 -27.48
#